data_AF-A0A1M7S767-F1
#
_entry.id   AF-A0A1M7S767-F1
#
_cell.length_a   1.000
_cell.length_b   1.000
_cell.length_c   1.000
_cell.angle_alpha   90.00
_cell.angle_beta   90.00
_cell.angle_gamma   90.00
#
_symmetry.space_group_name_H-M   'P 1'
#
loop_
_entity.id
_entity.type
_entity.pdbx_description
1 polymer ?
#
loop_
_entity_poly.entity_id
_entity_poly.type
_entity_poly.pdbx_seq_one_letter_code
_entity_poly.pdbx_strand_id
1 'polypeptide(L)'
;MTNEKDVKCTRCGSRAQISQKVYVDGTYKIISYCKKCVSEIFSFESEKFTRAGIQTIVSHKKLMEESPAKNKKFEFSLEFLYSEQPSTIQLTMFPRDANLYGKIVSDIEGRRLTLLEHKLSKAIRKEDYEKAKKLKKMIDEINRKLKQQPW
;
A
#
# COMPACT_ATOMS: atom_id res chain seq x y z
N MET A 1 -31.05 7.51 -21.33
CA MET A 1 -31.09 7.95 -19.92
C MET A 1 -31.86 6.90 -19.14
N THR A 2 -31.16 5.97 -18.51
CA THR A 2 -31.78 4.87 -17.74
C THR A 2 -32.16 5.39 -16.36
N ASN A 3 -33.44 5.31 -16.03
CA ASN A 3 -34.02 5.78 -14.76
C ASN A 3 -33.25 5.22 -13.54
N GLU A 4 -32.66 6.10 -12.73
CA GLU A 4 -32.01 5.79 -11.44
C GLU A 4 -32.96 5.17 -10.39
N LYS A 5 -34.26 5.00 -10.70
CA LYS A 5 -35.28 4.62 -9.72
C LYS A 5 -35.42 3.11 -9.46
N ASP A 6 -34.84 2.24 -10.30
CA ASP A 6 -34.99 0.77 -10.22
C ASP A 6 -33.68 0.00 -10.06
N VAL A 7 -32.66 0.63 -9.49
CA VAL A 7 -31.39 -0.08 -9.23
C VAL A 7 -31.58 -1.04 -8.06
N LYS A 8 -31.30 -2.32 -8.29
CA LYS A 8 -31.41 -3.39 -7.28
C LYS A 8 -30.09 -3.58 -6.55
N CYS A 9 -30.20 -3.96 -5.28
CA CYS A 9 -29.09 -4.36 -4.44
C CYS A 9 -28.41 -5.58 -5.06
N THR A 10 -27.12 -5.47 -5.34
CA THR A 10 -26.30 -6.54 -5.92
C THR A 10 -26.30 -7.80 -5.05
N ARG A 11 -26.51 -7.68 -3.73
CA ARG A 11 -26.45 -8.80 -2.78
C ARG A 11 -27.80 -9.52 -2.57
N CYS A 12 -28.91 -8.78 -2.50
CA CYS A 12 -30.21 -9.35 -2.10
C CYS A 12 -31.37 -9.01 -3.04
N GLY A 13 -31.12 -8.27 -4.14
CA GLY A 13 -32.13 -7.94 -5.14
C GLY A 13 -33.18 -6.91 -4.70
N SER A 14 -33.21 -6.49 -3.44
CA SER A 14 -34.10 -5.43 -2.95
C SER A 14 -33.70 -4.06 -3.49
N ARG A 15 -34.53 -3.03 -3.32
CA ARG A 15 -34.25 -1.68 -3.82
C ARG A 15 -32.94 -1.14 -3.25
N ALA A 16 -32.01 -0.76 -4.12
CA ALA A 16 -30.75 -0.15 -3.70
C ALA A 16 -31.00 1.28 -3.21
N GLN A 17 -30.24 1.67 -2.19
CA GLN A 17 -30.25 3.01 -1.61
C GLN A 17 -28.90 3.70 -1.79
N ILE A 18 -27.86 2.93 -2.08
CA ILE A 18 -26.49 3.39 -2.34
C ILE A 18 -26.08 2.76 -3.67
N SER A 19 -25.67 3.56 -4.63
CA SER A 19 -25.17 3.10 -5.93
C SER A 19 -23.90 3.85 -6.27
N GLN A 20 -22.83 3.12 -6.57
CA GLN A 20 -21.54 3.68 -6.94
C GLN A 20 -21.08 3.09 -8.26
N LYS A 21 -20.59 3.95 -9.16
CA LYS A 21 -19.93 3.54 -10.39
C LYS A 21 -18.47 3.23 -10.07
N VAL A 22 -18.06 1.99 -10.29
CA VAL A 22 -16.74 1.46 -9.93
C VAL A 22 -16.06 0.94 -11.19
N TYR A 23 -14.78 1.23 -11.34
CA TYR A 23 -14.00 0.76 -12.49
C TYR A 23 -13.34 -0.57 -12.13
N VAL A 24 -13.75 -1.66 -12.80
CA VAL A 24 -13.29 -3.03 -12.54
C VAL A 24 -13.04 -3.73 -13.88
N ASP A 25 -11.87 -4.34 -14.05
CA ASP A 25 -11.46 -5.06 -15.28
C ASP A 25 -11.57 -4.22 -16.56
N GLY A 26 -11.12 -2.96 -16.51
CA GLY A 26 -11.15 -2.08 -17.68
C GLY A 26 -12.54 -1.56 -18.06
N THR A 27 -13.58 -1.84 -17.27
CA THR A 27 -14.96 -1.40 -17.54
C THR A 27 -15.60 -0.75 -16.32
N TYR A 28 -16.51 0.20 -16.56
CA TYR A 28 -17.29 0.79 -15.47
C TYR A 28 -18.50 -0.09 -15.15
N LYS A 29 -18.55 -0.61 -13.93
CA LYS A 29 -19.68 -1.37 -13.37
C LYS A 29 -20.39 -0.52 -12.31
N ILE A 30 -21.71 -0.57 -12.27
CA ILE A 30 -22.49 0.08 -11.20
C ILE A 30 -22.75 -0.96 -10.12
N ILE A 31 -22.16 -0.76 -8.95
CA ILE A 31 -22.37 -1.60 -7.77
C ILE A 31 -23.35 -0.89 -6.86
N SER A 32 -24.39 -1.59 -6.42
CA SER A 32 -25.46 -0.96 -5.64
C SER A 32 -25.89 -1.83 -4.47
N TYR A 33 -26.17 -1.22 -3.33
CA TYR A 33 -26.56 -1.92 -2.11
C TYR A 33 -27.74 -1.24 -1.41
N CYS A 34 -28.50 -2.03 -0.64
CA CYS A 34 -29.47 -1.52 0.32
C CYS A 34 -28.80 -1.30 1.69
N LYS A 35 -29.37 -0.43 2.54
CA LYS A 35 -28.80 -0.13 3.88
C LYS A 35 -28.57 -1.37 4.74
N LYS A 36 -29.48 -2.35 4.69
CA LYS A 36 -29.37 -3.60 5.46
C LYS A 36 -28.12 -4.39 5.08
N CYS A 37 -27.91 -4.63 3.78
CA CYS A 37 -26.73 -5.37 3.33
C CYS A 37 -25.42 -4.62 3.58
N VAL A 38 -25.42 -3.28 3.48
CA VAL A 38 -24.25 -2.48 3.85
C VAL A 38 -23.94 -2.61 5.34
N SER A 39 -24.95 -2.52 6.20
CA SER A 39 -24.78 -2.74 7.64
C SER A 39 -24.25 -4.14 7.94
N GLU A 40 -24.78 -5.17 7.29
CA GLU A 40 -24.30 -6.55 7.47
C GLU A 40 -22.84 -6.73 7.01
N ILE A 41 -22.44 -6.09 5.90
CA ILE A 41 -21.03 -6.06 5.47
C ILE A 41 -20.17 -5.42 6.57
N PHE A 42 -20.57 -4.26 7.09
CA PHE A 42 -19.82 -3.58 8.15
C PHE A 42 -19.89 -4.27 9.52
N SER A 43 -20.87 -5.13 9.77
CA SER A 43 -21.00 -5.83 11.05
C SER A 43 -20.35 -7.21 11.06
N PHE A 44 -20.40 -7.94 9.93
CA PHE A 44 -19.98 -9.35 9.88
C PHE A 44 -18.77 -9.58 8.97
N GLU A 45 -18.57 -8.75 7.94
CA GLU A 45 -17.40 -8.83 7.08
C GLU A 45 -16.28 -7.89 7.55
N SER A 46 -16.62 -6.88 8.39
CA SER A 46 -15.64 -6.05 9.07
C SER A 46 -14.66 -6.88 9.90
N GLU A 47 -15.08 -7.99 10.53
CA GLU A 47 -14.16 -8.84 11.30
C GLU A 47 -13.05 -9.45 10.41
N LYS A 48 -13.36 -9.76 9.14
CA LYS A 48 -12.34 -10.17 8.15
C LYS A 48 -11.44 -9.00 7.77
N PHE A 49 -11.99 -7.79 7.61
CA PHE A 49 -11.20 -6.58 7.38
C PHE A 49 -10.39 -6.14 8.61
N THR A 50 -10.85 -6.42 9.83
CA THR A 50 -10.16 -6.19 11.10
C THR A 50 -9.05 -7.20 11.29
N ARG A 51 -9.26 -8.48 10.94
CA ARG A 51 -8.18 -9.47 10.87
C ARG A 51 -7.14 -9.11 9.82
N ALA A 52 -7.56 -8.67 8.64
CA ALA A 52 -6.66 -8.16 7.62
C ALA A 52 -5.91 -6.90 8.11
N GLY A 53 -6.59 -5.96 8.77
CA GLY A 53 -5.98 -4.77 9.35
C GLY A 53 -4.97 -5.09 10.47
N ILE A 54 -5.30 -6.03 11.37
CA ILE A 54 -4.38 -6.54 12.40
C ILE A 54 -3.21 -7.26 11.75
N GLN A 55 -3.44 -8.07 10.72
CA GLN A 55 -2.40 -8.74 9.93
C GLN A 55 -1.51 -7.72 9.22
N THR A 56 -2.05 -6.61 8.71
CA THR A 56 -1.29 -5.49 8.15
C THR A 56 -0.43 -4.84 9.22
N ILE A 57 -0.97 -4.56 10.40
CA ILE A 57 -0.21 -4.00 11.52
C ILE A 57 0.92 -4.95 11.96
N VAL A 58 0.66 -6.26 12.02
CA VAL A 58 1.66 -7.27 12.39
C VAL A 58 2.73 -7.44 11.30
N SER A 59 2.35 -7.53 10.03
CA SER A 59 3.29 -7.59 8.90
C SER A 59 4.13 -6.31 8.83
N HIS A 60 3.52 -5.16 9.08
CA HIS A 60 4.21 -3.89 9.18
C HIS A 60 5.21 -3.88 10.34
N LYS A 61 4.78 -4.30 11.52
CA LYS A 61 5.65 -4.42 12.70
C LYS A 61 6.85 -5.34 12.42
N LYS A 62 6.65 -6.49 11.78
CA LYS A 62 7.73 -7.40 11.39
C LYS A 62 8.71 -6.75 10.41
N LEU A 63 8.20 -6.07 9.38
CA LEU A 63 9.03 -5.30 8.46
C LEU A 63 9.84 -4.21 9.18
N MET A 64 9.28 -3.56 10.19
CA MET A 64 9.98 -2.55 10.98
C MET A 64 11.01 -3.14 11.96
N GLU A 65 10.71 -4.28 12.58
CA GLU A 65 11.62 -4.96 13.54
C GLU A 65 12.83 -5.58 12.85
N GLU A 66 12.66 -6.06 11.62
CA GLU A 66 13.74 -6.62 10.79
C GLU A 66 14.47 -5.56 9.97
N SER A 67 13.87 -4.37 9.79
CA SER A 67 14.56 -3.23 9.21
C SER A 67 15.65 -2.70 10.15
N PRO A 68 16.89 -2.47 9.69
CA PRO A 68 17.96 -1.89 10.51
C PRO A 68 17.68 -0.45 10.98
N ALA A 69 16.53 0.13 10.63
CA ALA A 69 16.03 1.41 11.15
C ALA A 69 15.38 1.26 12.54
N LYS A 70 16.09 0.68 13.51
CA LYS A 70 15.60 0.42 14.89
C LYS A 70 15.18 1.65 15.71
N ASN A 71 15.25 2.88 15.18
CA ASN A 71 14.97 4.10 15.92
C ASN A 71 14.52 5.25 15.02
N LYS A 72 13.33 5.16 14.41
CA LYS A 72 12.66 6.36 13.91
C LYS A 72 11.27 6.45 14.52
N LYS A 73 11.05 7.53 15.29
CA LYS A 73 9.72 8.05 15.60
C LYS A 73 8.88 8.01 14.32
N PHE A 74 7.61 7.65 14.43
CA PHE A 74 6.68 7.47 13.33
C PHE A 74 6.58 8.75 12.47
N GLU A 75 7.49 8.92 11.51
CA GLU A 75 7.42 9.99 10.51
C GLU A 75 6.60 9.47 9.34
N PHE A 76 5.30 9.76 9.38
CA PHE A 76 4.42 9.66 8.21
C PHE A 76 5.00 10.57 7.11
N SER A 77 5.81 9.98 6.26
CA SER A 77 6.47 10.64 5.14
C SER A 77 5.89 10.10 3.84
N LEU A 78 5.87 10.92 2.79
CA LEU A 78 5.41 10.48 1.47
C LEU A 78 6.24 9.30 0.97
N GLU A 79 7.52 9.27 1.34
CA GLU A 79 8.43 8.19 0.99
C GLU A 79 7.95 6.86 1.59
N PHE A 80 7.59 6.86 2.87
CA PHE A 80 7.03 5.70 3.56
C PHE A 80 5.72 5.21 2.91
N LEU A 81 4.81 6.14 2.58
CA LEU A 81 3.54 5.81 1.92
C LEU A 81 3.75 5.11 0.57
N TYR A 82 4.72 5.57 -0.23
CA TYR A 82 4.94 5.03 -1.57
C TYR A 82 5.88 3.83 -1.61
N SER A 83 6.79 3.67 -0.65
CA SER A 83 7.70 2.52 -0.62
C SER A 83 7.15 1.33 0.17
N GLU A 84 6.65 1.55 1.39
CA GLU A 84 6.38 0.47 2.36
C GLU A 84 4.92 0.01 2.39
N GLN A 85 3.95 0.92 2.26
CA GLN A 85 2.53 0.54 2.34
C GLN A 85 2.09 -0.48 1.29
N PRO A 86 2.43 -0.35 -0.01
CA PRO A 86 1.93 -1.29 -1.00
C PRO A 86 2.43 -2.72 -0.73
N SER A 87 3.68 -2.86 -0.27
CA SER A 87 4.27 -4.17 0.03
C SER A 87 3.79 -4.73 1.37
N THR A 88 3.45 -3.87 2.34
CA THR A 88 2.77 -4.30 3.58
C THR A 88 1.38 -4.89 3.28
N ILE A 89 0.63 -4.28 2.36
CA ILE A 89 -0.65 -4.82 1.88
C ILE A 89 -0.44 -6.19 1.22
N GLN A 90 0.58 -6.34 0.38
CA GLN A 90 0.91 -7.62 -0.25
C GLN A 90 1.20 -8.73 0.78
N LEU A 91 2.00 -8.45 1.82
CA LEU A 91 2.25 -9.42 2.91
C LEU A 91 0.97 -9.81 3.66
N THR A 92 0.03 -8.87 3.77
CA THR A 92 -1.25 -9.10 4.44
C THR A 92 -2.13 -10.03 3.61
N MET A 93 -2.17 -9.83 2.29
CA MET A 93 -3.04 -10.56 1.38
C MET A 93 -2.51 -11.97 1.07
N PHE A 94 -1.19 -12.18 1.13
CA PHE A 94 -0.54 -13.44 0.76
C PHE A 94 0.41 -13.99 1.86
N PRO A 95 -0.11 -14.29 3.08
CA PRO A 95 0.72 -14.59 4.25
C PRO A 95 1.42 -15.97 4.22
N ARG A 96 1.15 -16.83 3.23
CA ARG A 96 1.66 -18.22 3.16
C ARG A 96 2.75 -18.45 2.11
N ASP A 97 3.17 -17.42 1.39
CA ASP A 97 4.23 -17.54 0.39
C ASP A 97 5.60 -17.32 1.05
N ALA A 98 6.34 -18.41 1.25
CA ALA A 98 7.63 -18.41 1.93
C ALA A 98 8.71 -17.58 1.21
N ASN A 99 8.58 -17.37 -0.10
CA ASN A 99 9.54 -16.60 -0.92
C ASN A 99 9.10 -15.15 -1.15
N LEU A 100 7.93 -14.77 -0.64
CA LEU A 100 7.36 -13.44 -0.86
C LEU A 100 8.09 -12.36 -0.03
N TYR A 101 8.56 -12.72 1.15
CA TYR A 101 9.14 -11.76 2.08
C TYR A 101 10.42 -11.11 1.53
N GLY A 102 11.38 -11.92 1.06
CA GLY A 102 12.62 -11.40 0.45
C GLY A 102 12.35 -10.51 -0.76
N LYS A 103 11.45 -10.94 -1.65
CA LYS A 103 11.02 -10.14 -2.81
C LYS A 103 10.41 -8.80 -2.40
N ILE A 104 9.62 -8.79 -1.33
CA ILE A 104 8.98 -7.58 -0.81
C ILE A 104 10.00 -6.62 -0.20
N VAL A 105 10.97 -7.11 0.57
CA VAL A 105 12.05 -6.26 1.10
C VAL A 105 12.85 -5.64 -0.05
N SER A 106 13.17 -6.43 -1.08
CA SER A 106 13.79 -5.96 -2.32
C SER A 106 12.98 -4.85 -3.00
N ASP A 107 11.68 -5.05 -3.14
CA ASP A 107 10.76 -4.13 -3.80
C ASP A 107 10.60 -2.82 -3.02
N ILE A 108 10.54 -2.87 -1.68
CA ILE A 108 10.53 -1.69 -0.82
C ILE A 108 11.80 -0.86 -1.03
N GLU A 109 12.98 -1.49 -0.97
CA GLU A 109 14.26 -0.80 -1.15
C GLU A 109 14.42 -0.27 -2.59
N GLY A 110 13.95 -1.02 -3.59
CA GLY A 110 13.90 -0.58 -4.99
C GLY A 110 13.07 0.69 -5.19
N ARG A 111 11.85 0.73 -4.64
CA ARG A 111 10.99 1.93 -4.69
C ARG A 111 11.61 3.12 -3.96
N ARG A 112 12.26 2.85 -2.83
CA ARG A 112 12.97 3.87 -2.06
C ARG A 112 14.14 4.46 -2.86
N LEU A 113 14.91 3.61 -3.55
CA LEU A 113 15.96 4.05 -4.46
C LEU A 113 15.41 4.96 -5.57
N THR A 114 14.34 4.55 -6.25
CA THR A 114 13.72 5.35 -7.32
C THR A 114 13.33 6.75 -6.83
N LEU A 115 12.73 6.85 -5.65
CA LEU A 115 12.37 8.14 -5.05
C LEU A 115 13.59 9.00 -4.72
N LEU A 116 14.64 8.40 -4.15
CA LEU A 116 15.88 9.10 -3.81
C LEU A 116 16.62 9.56 -5.07
N GLU A 117 16.67 8.75 -6.11
CA GLU A 117 17.27 9.09 -7.41
C GLU A 117 16.52 10.24 -8.08
N HIS A 118 15.19 10.21 -8.06
CA HIS A 118 14.37 11.32 -8.55
C HIS A 118 14.67 12.63 -7.79
N LYS A 119 14.76 12.55 -6.46
CA LYS A 119 15.14 13.71 -5.62
C LYS A 119 16.56 14.19 -5.91
N LEU A 120 17.50 13.28 -6.12
CA LEU A 120 18.88 13.59 -6.44
C LEU A 120 18.96 14.33 -7.77
N SER A 121 18.30 13.82 -8.81
CA SER A 121 18.20 14.47 -10.13
C SER A 121 17.64 15.89 -9.99
N LYS A 122 16.59 16.07 -9.18
CA LYS A 122 15.98 17.38 -8.92
C LYS A 122 16.91 18.32 -8.15
N ALA A 123 17.70 17.82 -7.20
CA ALA A 123 18.67 18.61 -6.45
C ALA A 123 19.84 19.07 -7.34
N ILE A 124 20.36 18.19 -8.19
CA ILE A 124 21.42 18.51 -9.16
C ILE A 124 20.94 19.57 -10.15
N ARG A 125 19.71 19.44 -10.69
CA ARG A 125 19.11 20.44 -11.59
C ARG A 125 18.91 21.82 -10.95
N LYS A 126 18.86 21.88 -9.61
CA LYS A 126 18.71 23.12 -8.84
C LYS A 126 20.03 23.63 -8.28
N GLU A 127 21.14 22.99 -8.61
CA GLU A 127 22.47 23.30 -8.07
C GLU A 127 22.54 23.23 -6.53
N ASP A 128 21.63 22.47 -5.91
CA ASP A 128 21.61 22.24 -4.47
C ASP A 128 22.53 21.06 -4.11
N TYR A 129 23.84 21.35 -4.15
CA TYR A 129 24.88 20.33 -3.98
C TYR A 129 24.95 19.74 -2.57
N GLU A 130 24.61 20.52 -1.55
CA GLU A 130 24.54 20.04 -0.16
C GLU A 130 23.45 18.96 -0.01
N LYS A 131 22.28 19.21 -0.60
CA LYS A 131 21.20 18.22 -0.63
C LYS A 131 21.55 17.03 -1.51
N ALA A 132 22.17 17.25 -2.66
CA ALA A 132 22.60 16.17 -3.56
C ALA A 132 23.60 15.23 -2.87
N LYS A 133 24.57 15.76 -2.12
CA LYS A 133 25.54 14.96 -1.36
C LYS A 133 24.88 14.09 -0.30
N LYS A 134 23.91 14.63 0.45
CA LYS A 134 23.12 13.85 1.44
C LYS A 134 22.33 12.74 0.79
N LEU A 135 21.65 13.03 -0.32
CA LEU A 135 20.85 12.04 -1.06
C LEU A 135 21.72 10.93 -1.65
N LYS A 136 22.89 11.27 -2.20
CA LYS A 136 23.84 10.29 -2.74
C LYS A 136 24.33 9.31 -1.66
N LYS A 137 24.68 9.82 -0.47
CA LYS A 137 25.07 8.98 0.67
C LYS A 137 23.97 7.98 1.06
N MET A 138 22.70 8.42 1.08
CA MET A 138 21.57 7.55 1.39
C MET A 138 21.36 6.46 0.32
N ILE A 139 21.53 6.80 -0.96
CA ILE A 139 21.45 5.86 -2.09
C ILE A 139 22.57 4.82 -1.98
N ASP A 140 23.79 5.25 -1.71
CA ASP A 140 24.96 4.35 -1.58
C ASP A 140 24.79 3.38 -0.39
N GLU A 141 24.24 3.84 0.73
CA GLU A 141 23.93 3.00 1.88
C GLU A 141 22.89 1.92 1.56
N ILE A 142 21.83 2.25 0.82
CA ILE A 142 20.81 1.28 0.40
C ILE A 142 21.40 0.27 -0.59
N ASN A 143 22.12 0.74 -1.61
CA ASN A 143 22.78 -0.12 -2.60
C ASN A 143 23.78 -1.09 -1.97
N ARG A 144 24.51 -0.65 -0.95
CA ARG A 144 25.43 -1.52 -0.21
C ARG A 144 24.68 -2.63 0.53
N LYS A 145 23.53 -2.33 1.14
CA LYS A 145 22.70 -3.32 1.85
C LYS A 145 22.10 -4.35 0.90
N LEU A 146 21.53 -3.91 -0.23
CA LEU A 146 21.01 -4.78 -1.29
C LEU A 146 22.08 -5.77 -1.80
N LYS A 147 23.36 -5.34 -1.85
CA LYS A 147 24.49 -6.21 -2.25
C LYS A 147 24.95 -7.19 -1.15
N GLN A 148 24.76 -6.84 0.11
CA GLN A 148 25.22 -7.65 1.26
C GLN A 148 24.19 -8.67 1.73
N GLN A 149 22.91 -8.42 1.46
CA GLN A 149 21.81 -9.34 1.77
C GLN A 149 21.00 -9.60 0.49
N PRO A 150 21.42 -10.56 -0.36
CA PRO A 150 20.54 -11.13 -1.35
C PRO A 150 19.61 -12.08 -0.60
N TRP A 151 18.48 -11.57 -0.11
CA TRP A 151 17.40 -12.39 0.45
C TRP A 151 16.99 -13.53 -0.48
#